data_AF-A0A169W8H8-F1
#
_entry.id   AF-A0A169W8H8-F1
#
_cell.length_a   1.000
_cell.length_b   1.000
_cell.length_c   1.000
_cell.angle_alpha   90.00
_cell.angle_beta   90.00
_cell.angle_gamma   90.00
#
_symmetry.space_group_name_H-M   'P 1'
#
loop_
_entity.id
_entity.type
_entity.pdbx_description
1 polymer ?
#
loop_
_entity_poly.entity_id
_entity_poly.type
_entity_poly.pdbx_seq_one_letter_code
_entity_poly.pdbx_strand_id
1 'polypeptide(L)'
;MTMDRPEGQNQHHRKHVRRNQISFSACLPTDVRGIYADSICAVKYSSDPFSDIRESVLEMIETVGVRNWNELEELVYCYIALNPTEVHHLIEQAFVSVFISYAT
;
A
#
# COMPACT_ATOMS: atom_id res chain seq x y z
N MET A 1 -24.64 -14.88 48.88
CA MET A 1 -23.50 -15.72 48.47
C MET A 1 -23.80 -16.18 47.05
N THR A 2 -23.26 -15.46 46.05
CA THR A 2 -22.12 -15.89 45.19
C THR A 2 -22.55 -16.96 44.17
N MET A 3 -22.40 -16.84 42.86
CA MET A 3 -21.73 -15.87 41.98
C MET A 3 -22.38 -16.00 40.59
N ASP A 4 -22.46 -14.87 39.88
CA ASP A 4 -22.55 -14.80 38.42
C ASP A 4 -21.46 -15.62 37.73
N ARG A 5 -21.78 -16.22 36.57
CA ARG A 5 -20.78 -16.55 35.57
C ARG A 5 -21.35 -16.38 34.15
N PRO A 6 -20.79 -15.48 33.32
CA PRO A 6 -21.26 -15.29 31.97
C PRO A 6 -20.77 -16.42 31.05
N GLU A 7 -21.61 -16.83 30.11
CA GLU A 7 -21.24 -17.72 29.02
C GLU A 7 -20.25 -16.99 28.11
N GLY A 8 -19.03 -17.54 28.06
CA GLY A 8 -17.93 -16.99 27.30
C GLY A 8 -18.24 -16.94 25.81
N GLN A 9 -18.12 -15.74 25.26
CA GLN A 9 -18.03 -15.52 23.82
C GLN A 9 -16.83 -16.31 23.29
N ASN A 10 -17.09 -17.34 22.48
CA ASN A 10 -16.07 -17.98 21.66
C ASN A 10 -15.59 -16.97 20.61
N GLN A 11 -14.64 -16.13 21.00
CA GLN A 11 -13.80 -15.37 20.09
C GLN A 11 -12.99 -16.39 19.29
N HIS A 12 -13.48 -16.71 18.09
CA HIS A 12 -12.72 -17.46 17.11
C HIS A 12 -11.47 -16.65 16.74
N HIS A 13 -10.40 -16.98 17.46
CA HIS A 13 -9.00 -16.95 17.05
C HIS A 13 -8.70 -16.02 15.89
N ARG A 14 -8.15 -14.85 16.26
CA ARG A 14 -7.20 -14.06 15.47
C ARG A 14 -6.30 -14.99 14.66
N LYS A 15 -6.63 -15.16 13.38
CA LYS A 15 -5.74 -15.69 12.35
C LYS A 15 -6.01 -14.93 11.06
N HIS A 16 -5.82 -13.61 11.09
CA HIS A 16 -5.31 -12.96 9.89
C HIS A 16 -3.89 -13.51 9.73
N VAL A 17 -3.84 -14.58 8.95
CA VAL A 17 -2.65 -15.30 8.60
C VAL A 17 -1.62 -14.28 8.14
N ARG A 18 -0.46 -14.26 8.80
CA ARG A 18 0.79 -13.65 8.32
C ARG A 18 1.20 -14.33 7.01
N ARG A 19 0.44 -14.11 5.93
CA ARG A 19 0.74 -14.59 4.59
C ARG A 19 1.46 -13.44 3.88
N ASN A 20 2.73 -13.69 3.55
CA ASN A 20 3.63 -12.88 2.69
C ASN A 20 4.58 -11.86 3.32
N GLN A 21 4.94 -11.99 4.60
CA GLN A 21 6.01 -11.15 5.18
C GLN A 21 7.43 -11.66 4.84
N ILE A 22 7.75 -11.80 3.55
CA ILE A 22 9.14 -11.77 3.09
C ILE A 22 9.23 -10.53 2.21
N SER A 23 9.58 -9.41 2.84
CA SER A 23 9.80 -8.15 2.14
C SER A 23 11.26 -8.03 1.79
N PHE A 24 11.57 -7.95 0.50
CA PHE A 24 12.89 -7.56 0.01
C PHE A 24 12.90 -6.06 -0.19
N SER A 25 14.02 -5.39 0.06
CA SER A 25 14.16 -3.98 -0.32
C SER A 25 14.41 -3.87 -1.82
N ALA A 26 13.71 -2.96 -2.49
CA ALA A 26 14.02 -2.50 -3.83
C ALA A 26 14.67 -1.12 -3.75
N CYS A 27 15.58 -0.85 -4.68
CA CYS A 27 16.15 0.48 -4.87
C CYS A 27 15.28 1.26 -5.87
N LEU A 28 15.01 2.52 -5.56
CA LEU A 28 14.40 3.42 -6.52
C LEU A 28 15.36 3.70 -7.69
N PRO A 29 14.82 4.07 -8.87
CA PRO A 29 15.62 4.62 -9.94
C PRO A 29 16.49 5.79 -9.45
N THR A 30 17.72 5.88 -9.96
CA THR A 30 18.70 6.89 -9.52
C THR A 30 18.29 8.32 -9.86
N ASP A 31 17.33 8.49 -10.76
CA ASP A 31 16.78 9.76 -11.20
C ASP A 31 15.53 10.17 -10.43
N VAL A 32 15.07 9.39 -9.44
CA VAL A 32 13.94 9.78 -8.59
C VAL A 32 14.27 11.04 -7.80
N ARG A 33 13.32 11.98 -7.79
CA ARG A 33 13.54 13.33 -7.23
C ARG A 33 12.70 13.61 -5.99
N GLY A 34 13.07 14.69 -5.31
CA GLY A 34 12.26 15.29 -4.25
C GLY A 34 12.09 14.40 -3.03
N ILE A 35 10.87 14.34 -2.52
CA ILE A 35 10.52 13.71 -1.24
C ILE A 35 10.67 12.18 -1.22
N TYR A 36 10.92 11.55 -2.38
CA TYR A 36 11.05 10.09 -2.48
C TYR A 36 12.49 9.59 -2.55
N ALA A 37 13.48 10.45 -2.79
CA ALA A 37 14.87 10.04 -3.08
C ALA A 37 15.49 9.14 -1.99
N ASP A 38 15.11 9.34 -0.73
CA ASP A 38 15.59 8.57 0.43
C ASP A 38 14.58 7.50 0.91
N SER A 39 13.53 7.21 0.13
CA SER A 39 12.51 6.22 0.49
C SER A 39 13.03 4.80 0.37
N ILE A 40 12.67 3.95 1.33
CA ILE A 40 12.93 2.51 1.28
C ILE A 40 11.70 1.83 0.70
N CYS A 41 11.84 1.23 -0.48
CA CYS A 41 10.76 0.49 -1.12
C CYS A 41 10.82 -0.98 -0.73
N ALA A 42 9.68 -1.52 -0.26
CA ALA A 42 9.54 -2.93 0.05
C ALA A 42 8.82 -3.66 -1.09
N VAL A 43 9.40 -4.76 -1.57
CA VAL A 43 8.76 -5.69 -2.49
C VAL A 43 7.78 -6.56 -1.70
N LYS A 44 6.55 -6.67 -2.19
CA LYS A 44 5.52 -7.55 -1.63
C LYS A 44 5.08 -8.55 -2.70
N TYR A 45 5.04 -9.82 -2.34
CA TYR A 45 4.24 -10.79 -3.10
C TYR A 45 2.79 -10.63 -2.69
N SER A 46 1.91 -10.42 -3.66
CA SER A 46 0.50 -10.16 -3.40
C SER A 46 -0.38 -11.24 -4.03
N SER A 47 -1.41 -11.66 -3.30
CA SER A 47 -2.53 -12.45 -3.85
C SER A 47 -3.66 -11.57 -4.40
N ASP A 48 -3.66 -10.28 -4.07
CA ASP A 48 -4.60 -9.27 -4.56
C ASP A 48 -3.84 -7.96 -4.85
N PRO A 49 -3.10 -7.90 -5.98
CA PRO A 49 -2.20 -6.80 -6.27
C PRO A 49 -2.90 -5.45 -6.36
N PHE A 50 -4.15 -5.41 -6.82
CA PHE A 50 -4.91 -4.18 -6.93
C PHE A 50 -5.16 -3.56 -5.55
N SER A 51 -5.69 -4.33 -4.59
CA SER A 51 -5.98 -3.84 -3.24
C SER A 51 -4.70 -3.40 -2.54
N ASP A 52 -3.63 -4.20 -2.62
CA ASP A 52 -2.34 -3.87 -1.99
C ASP A 52 -1.71 -2.60 -2.58
N ILE A 53 -1.76 -2.42 -3.90
CA ILE A 53 -1.25 -1.21 -4.55
C ILE A 53 -2.10 -0.01 -4.15
N ARG A 54 -3.43 -0.12 -4.18
CA ARG A 54 -4.36 0.95 -3.80
C ARG A 54 -4.11 1.41 -2.37
N GLU A 55 -3.96 0.48 -1.43
CA GLU A 55 -3.62 0.81 -0.03
C GLU A 55 -2.25 1.51 0.06
N SER A 56 -1.24 1.03 -0.66
CA SER A 56 0.10 1.65 -0.63
C SER A 56 0.12 3.05 -1.27
N VAL A 57 -0.68 3.31 -2.31
CA VAL A 57 -0.81 4.65 -2.91
C VAL A 57 -1.46 5.61 -1.91
N LEU A 58 -2.52 5.18 -1.25
CA LEU A 58 -3.20 5.97 -0.22
C LEU A 58 -2.24 6.32 0.92
N GLU A 59 -1.53 5.32 1.45
CA GLU A 59 -0.55 5.51 2.52
C GLU A 59 0.56 6.49 2.12
N MET A 60 1.07 6.40 0.89
CA MET A 60 2.10 7.31 0.38
C MET A 60 1.59 8.75 0.25
N ILE A 61 0.37 8.95 -0.25
CA ILE A 61 -0.25 10.28 -0.36
C ILE A 61 -0.41 10.90 1.03
N GLU A 62 -0.88 10.12 2.01
CA GLU A 62 -1.13 10.61 3.37
C GLU A 62 0.15 10.82 4.19
N THR A 63 1.12 9.91 4.06
CA THR A 63 2.33 9.86 4.91
C THR A 63 3.47 10.71 4.36
N VAL A 64 3.74 10.58 3.06
CA VAL A 64 4.83 11.33 2.41
C VAL A 64 4.36 12.73 2.02
N GLY A 65 3.04 12.93 1.90
CA GLY A 65 2.43 14.24 1.79
C GLY A 65 2.52 14.81 0.38
N VAL A 66 1.96 14.08 -0.59
CA VAL A 66 1.81 14.53 -1.98
C VAL A 66 0.93 15.79 -2.01
N ARG A 67 1.51 16.92 -2.41
CA ARG A 67 0.85 18.25 -2.39
C ARG A 67 0.70 18.88 -3.76
N ASN A 68 1.42 18.40 -4.77
CA ASN A 68 1.39 18.96 -6.11
C ASN A 68 1.54 17.88 -7.20
N TRP A 69 1.32 18.29 -8.45
CA TRP A 69 1.37 17.41 -9.62
C TRP A 69 2.74 16.76 -9.84
N ASN A 70 3.85 17.47 -9.57
CA ASN A 70 5.19 16.91 -9.78
C ASN A 70 5.48 15.77 -8.79
N GLU A 71 5.08 15.93 -7.53
CA GLU A 71 5.22 14.87 -6.51
C GLU A 71 4.33 13.67 -6.81
N LEU A 72 3.17 13.89 -7.44
CA LEU A 72 2.31 12.81 -7.87
C LEU A 72 2.89 12.07 -9.09
N GLU A 73 3.36 12.80 -10.10
CA GLU A 73 3.99 12.23 -11.29
C GLU A 73 5.20 11.37 -10.91
N GLU A 74 6.04 11.87 -10.01
CA GLU A 74 7.19 11.14 -9.49
C GLU A 74 6.76 9.87 -8.73
N LEU A 75 5.67 9.92 -7.96
CA LEU A 75 5.13 8.75 -7.28
C LEU A 75 4.67 7.68 -8.29
N VAL A 76 3.94 8.08 -9.32
CA VAL A 76 3.51 7.17 -10.40
C VAL A 76 4.73 6.56 -11.10
N TYR A 77 5.74 7.38 -11.42
CA TYR A 77 7.00 6.91 -12.01
C TYR A 77 7.66 5.83 -11.15
N CYS A 78 7.75 6.04 -9.83
CA CYS A 78 8.30 5.04 -8.91
C CYS A 78 7.54 3.70 -8.99
N TYR A 79 6.20 3.72 -8.96
CA TYR A 79 5.40 2.50 -9.05
C TYR A 79 5.61 1.77 -10.39
N ILE A 80 5.65 2.50 -11.50
CA ILE A 80 5.89 1.92 -12.84
C ILE A 80 7.29 1.33 -12.95
N ALA A 81 8.31 2.00 -12.43
CA ALA A 81 9.69 1.53 -12.49
C ALA A 81 9.97 0.33 -11.58
N LEU A 82 9.30 0.25 -10.43
CA LEU A 82 9.48 -0.83 -9.45
C LEU A 82 8.67 -2.10 -9.76
N ASN A 83 7.67 -2.01 -10.64
CA ASN A 83 6.76 -3.12 -10.93
C ASN A 83 6.86 -3.58 -12.39
N PRO A 84 6.65 -4.88 -12.64
CA PRO A 84 6.67 -5.42 -13.99
C PRO A 84 5.45 -4.92 -14.80
N THR A 85 5.60 -4.85 -16.12
CA THR A 85 4.62 -4.23 -17.04
C THR A 85 3.22 -4.85 -16.94
N GLU A 86 3.13 -6.13 -16.61
CA GLU A 86 1.87 -6.86 -16.41
C GLU A 86 1.00 -6.27 -15.29
N VAL A 87 1.61 -5.54 -14.35
CA VAL A 87 0.94 -4.92 -13.20
C VAL A 87 0.58 -3.46 -13.45
N HIS A 88 1.13 -2.82 -14.50
CA HIS A 88 0.96 -1.38 -14.76
C HIS A 88 -0.52 -0.97 -14.88
N HIS A 89 -1.35 -1.80 -15.50
CA HIS A 89 -2.78 -1.53 -15.57
C HIS A 89 -3.45 -1.45 -14.19
N LEU A 90 -3.02 -2.28 -13.23
CA LEU A 90 -3.54 -2.24 -11.86
C LEU A 90 -3.05 -0.99 -11.12
N ILE A 91 -1.84 -0.53 -11.41
CA ILE A 91 -1.29 0.73 -10.87
C ILE A 91 -2.17 1.90 -11.32
N GLU A 92 -2.43 2.02 -12.62
CA GLU A 92 -3.32 3.08 -13.16
C GLU A 92 -4.70 3.05 -12.49
N GLN A 93 -5.33 1.87 -12.40
CA GLN A 93 -6.63 1.72 -11.74
C GLN A 93 -6.59 2.11 -10.27
N ALA A 94 -5.53 1.76 -9.55
CA ALA A 94 -5.39 2.07 -8.13
C ALA A 94 -5.29 3.58 -7.90
N PHE A 95 -4.49 4.30 -8.68
CA PHE A 95 -4.41 5.76 -8.62
C PHE A 95 -5.77 6.41 -8.90
N VAL A 96 -6.46 5.99 -9.97
CA VAL A 96 -7.80 6.52 -10.29
C VAL A 96 -8.80 6.23 -9.17
N SER A 97 -8.78 5.03 -8.59
CA SER A 97 -9.66 4.65 -7.47
C SER A 97 -9.44 5.54 -6.25
N VAL A 98 -8.19 5.83 -5.90
CA VAL A 98 -7.85 6.72 -4.78
C VAL A 98 -8.33 8.15 -5.07
N PHE A 99 -8.12 8.69 -6.27
CA PHE A 99 -8.58 10.04 -6.61
C PHE A 99 -10.10 10.18 -6.57
N ILE A 100 -10.84 9.18 -7.08
CA ILE A 100 -12.29 9.17 -6.98
C ILE A 100 -12.72 9.16 -5.51
N SER A 101 -12.03 8.40 -4.66
CA SER A 101 -12.33 8.32 -3.22
C SER A 101 -12.14 9.66 -2.49
N TYR A 102 -11.26 10.54 -2.97
CA TYR A 102 -11.10 11.91 -2.43
C TYR A 102 -12.07 12.93 -3.04
N ALA A 103 -12.70 12.61 -4.18
CA ALA A 103 -13.62 13.52 -4.87
C ALA A 103 -15.08 13.41 -4.39
N THR A 104 -15.40 12.40 -3.58
CA THR A 104 -16.73 12.10 -3.04
C THR A 104 -16.79 12.34 -1.53
#